data_AF-A0A412HUQ2-F1
#
_entry.id   AF-A0A412HUQ2-F1
#
_cell.length_a   1.000
_cell.length_b   1.000
_cell.length_c   1.000
_cell.angle_alpha   90.00
_cell.angle_beta   90.00
_cell.angle_gamma   90.00
#
_symmetry.space_group_name_H-M   'P 1'
#
loop_
_entity.id
_entity.type
_entity.pdbx_description
1 polymer ?
#
loop_
_entity_poly.entity_id
_entity_poly.type
_entity_poly.pdbx_seq_one_letter_code
_entity_poly.pdbx_strand_id
1 'polypeptide(L)'
;MPLVEEYGELEDAREALDAALPGRLRKSVLQLAVQGGLVPQDPADEPAGVLLERIRGQRRQLVAEGKMRAPKGGESIIFAGSDGRRYEKRVDAKGRESEPVCIEDEIPFEIPEGWEWARFSTLIDLAPGTSYKKHEVTSQGIRILRGGNILENGSLTIGTDDVFLDYGHVVPSAQVQVGDVLYVASTGSKKVIGKPGFVSREMPNTQIGAFLRIARPLACQGWCWLIFFSDLYRSRIRVLSTGTNINNVKESYVLNLLVPLPPLPEQRRIFEWLEMLRNTND
;
A
#
# COMPACT_ATOMS: atom_id res chain seq x y z
N MET A 1 12.47 -15.97 13.08
CA MET A 1 12.25 -14.55 13.45
C MET A 1 11.01 -14.15 12.67
N PRO A 2 9.83 -14.13 13.30
CA PRO A 2 8.55 -14.38 12.61
C PRO A 2 8.24 -13.41 11.46
N LEU A 3 8.80 -12.19 11.55
CA LEU A 3 8.58 -11.13 10.57
C LEU A 3 9.35 -11.35 9.26
N VAL A 4 10.53 -11.98 9.27
CA VAL A 4 11.32 -12.21 8.05
C VAL A 4 10.77 -13.38 7.23
N GLU A 5 10.11 -14.34 7.88
CA GLU A 5 9.46 -15.49 7.24
C GLU A 5 8.23 -15.04 6.43
N GLU A 6 7.36 -14.18 7.01
CA GLU A 6 6.16 -13.61 6.33
C GLU A 6 6.52 -12.76 5.08
N TYR A 7 7.73 -12.19 5.03
CA TYR A 7 8.17 -11.33 3.92
C TYR A 7 8.76 -12.11 2.73
N GLY A 8 9.44 -13.22 2.98
CA GLY A 8 9.85 -14.14 1.93
C GLY A 8 8.63 -14.75 1.24
N GLU A 9 7.66 -15.19 2.05
CA GLU A 9 6.39 -15.77 1.60
C GLU A 9 5.63 -14.87 0.62
N LEU A 10 5.50 -13.56 0.91
CA LEU A 10 4.81 -12.60 0.04
C LEU A 10 5.53 -12.31 -1.29
N GLU A 11 6.86 -12.22 -1.30
CA GLU A 11 7.61 -12.04 -2.54
C GLU A 11 7.53 -13.31 -3.41
N ASP A 12 7.74 -14.46 -2.79
CA ASP A 12 7.68 -15.76 -3.48
C ASP A 12 6.28 -16.03 -4.03
N ALA A 13 5.22 -15.74 -3.26
CA ALA A 13 3.83 -15.87 -3.71
C ALA A 13 3.53 -14.98 -4.93
N ARG A 14 4.10 -13.78 -5.00
CA ARG A 14 3.93 -12.88 -6.15
C ARG A 14 4.69 -13.37 -7.37
N GLU A 15 6.00 -13.62 -7.23
CA GLU A 15 6.82 -14.03 -8.37
C GLU A 15 6.27 -15.30 -9.00
N ALA A 16 5.76 -16.19 -8.17
CA ALA A 16 5.00 -17.33 -8.59
C ALA A 16 3.70 -17.01 -9.30
N LEU A 17 2.87 -16.09 -8.77
CA LEU A 17 1.64 -15.69 -9.45
C LEU A 17 1.92 -15.10 -10.84
N ASP A 18 3.02 -14.36 -10.98
CA ASP A 18 3.49 -13.81 -12.26
C ASP A 18 4.04 -14.88 -13.21
N ALA A 19 4.72 -15.90 -12.69
CA ALA A 19 5.22 -17.03 -13.46
C ALA A 19 4.09 -17.99 -13.90
N ALA A 20 3.13 -18.23 -13.02
CA ALA A 20 2.03 -19.18 -13.18
C ALA A 20 0.90 -18.68 -14.07
N LEU A 21 0.62 -17.38 -14.07
CA LEU A 21 -0.58 -16.84 -14.72
C LEU A 21 -0.24 -15.80 -15.80
N PRO A 22 -0.80 -15.94 -17.01
CA PRO A 22 -0.80 -14.85 -17.98
C PRO A 22 -1.39 -13.58 -17.35
N GLY A 23 -0.85 -12.40 -17.67
CA GLY A 23 -1.17 -11.16 -16.95
C GLY A 23 -2.66 -10.78 -16.86
N ARG A 24 -3.52 -11.30 -17.75
CA ARG A 24 -4.99 -11.13 -17.65
C ARG A 24 -5.60 -11.96 -16.51
N LEU A 25 -5.11 -13.18 -16.28
CA LEU A 25 -5.59 -14.09 -15.25
C LEU A 25 -5.14 -13.63 -13.86
N ARG A 26 -3.91 -13.11 -13.74
CA ARG A 26 -3.44 -12.43 -12.51
C ARG A 26 -4.39 -11.32 -12.06
N LYS A 27 -4.82 -10.45 -12.98
CA LYS A 27 -5.75 -9.37 -12.66
C LYS A 27 -7.10 -9.87 -12.18
N SER A 28 -7.64 -10.91 -12.82
CA SER A 28 -8.89 -11.54 -12.39
C SER A 28 -8.77 -12.14 -10.99
N VAL A 29 -7.66 -12.83 -10.68
CA VAL A 29 -7.40 -13.39 -9.35
C VAL A 29 -7.33 -12.29 -8.29
N LEU A 30 -6.54 -11.23 -8.53
CA LEU A 30 -6.45 -10.10 -7.60
C LEU A 30 -7.80 -9.37 -7.44
N GLN A 31 -8.60 -9.30 -8.49
CA GLN A 31 -9.94 -8.72 -8.43
C GLN A 31 -10.88 -9.56 -7.57
N LEU A 32 -10.86 -10.89 -7.73
CA LEU A 32 -11.63 -11.80 -6.89
C LEU A 32 -11.19 -11.71 -5.42
N ALA A 33 -9.88 -11.56 -5.18
CA ALA A 33 -9.34 -11.36 -3.84
C ALA A 33 -9.93 -10.11 -3.19
N VAL A 34 -9.86 -8.94 -3.84
CA VAL A 34 -10.37 -7.68 -3.25
C VAL A 34 -11.89 -7.62 -3.13
N GLN A 35 -12.62 -8.49 -3.82
CA GLN A 35 -14.09 -8.59 -3.74
C GLN A 35 -14.56 -9.69 -2.77
N GLY A 36 -13.64 -10.42 -2.13
CA GLY A 36 -13.97 -11.52 -1.21
C GLY A 36 -14.55 -12.76 -1.88
N GLY A 37 -14.26 -12.94 -3.18
CA GLY A 37 -14.70 -14.09 -3.96
C GLY A 37 -13.61 -15.14 -4.19
N LEU A 38 -12.40 -14.94 -3.65
CA LEU A 38 -11.26 -15.84 -3.90
C LEU A 38 -11.31 -17.11 -3.05
N VAL A 39 -11.68 -16.97 -1.78
CA VAL A 39 -11.75 -18.06 -0.81
C VAL A 39 -13.12 -18.05 -0.11
N PRO A 40 -13.56 -19.19 0.47
CA PRO A 40 -14.81 -19.22 1.22
C PRO A 40 -14.79 -18.30 2.43
N GLN A 41 -15.93 -17.65 2.68
CA GLN A 41 -16.20 -16.86 3.87
C GLN A 41 -16.43 -17.77 5.09
N ASP A 42 -15.94 -17.36 6.26
CA ASP A 42 -16.16 -18.07 7.52
C ASP A 42 -16.90 -17.16 8.53
N PRO A 43 -18.18 -17.42 8.83
CA PRO A 43 -18.94 -16.62 9.80
C PRO A 43 -18.37 -16.63 11.23
N ALA A 44 -17.47 -17.57 11.55
CA ALA A 44 -16.79 -17.62 12.85
C ALA A 44 -15.56 -16.72 12.91
N ASP A 45 -15.11 -16.16 11.78
CA ASP A 45 -14.00 -15.21 11.78
C ASP A 45 -14.35 -13.95 12.56
N GLU A 46 -13.35 -13.42 13.28
CA GLU A 46 -13.48 -12.12 13.91
C GLU A 46 -13.69 -11.03 12.84
N PRO A 47 -14.78 -10.24 12.91
CA PRO A 47 -15.07 -9.23 11.90
C PRO A 47 -13.94 -8.21 11.73
N ALA A 48 -13.74 -7.73 10.50
CA ALA A 48 -12.72 -6.73 10.18
C ALA A 48 -12.87 -5.42 10.97
N GLY A 49 -14.06 -5.11 11.47
CA GLY A 49 -14.29 -3.97 12.36
C GLY A 49 -13.46 -4.04 13.64
N VAL A 50 -13.32 -5.23 14.24
CA VAL A 50 -12.49 -5.42 15.44
C VAL A 50 -11.01 -5.21 15.12
N LEU A 51 -10.56 -5.72 13.96
CA LEU A 51 -9.21 -5.49 13.46
C LEU A 51 -8.94 -4.00 13.22
N LEU A 52 -9.88 -3.27 12.61
CA LEU A 52 -9.76 -1.83 12.38
C LEU A 52 -9.60 -1.05 13.68
N GLU A 53 -10.38 -1.39 14.72
CA GLU A 53 -10.25 -0.73 16.02
C GLU A 53 -8.87 -0.93 16.65
N ARG A 54 -8.28 -2.13 16.51
CA ARG A 54 -6.89 -2.37 16.95
C ARG A 54 -5.89 -1.51 16.18
N ILE A 55 -6.04 -1.43 14.85
CA ILE A 55 -5.16 -0.64 13.98
C ILE A 55 -5.25 0.85 14.33
N ARG A 56 -6.47 1.38 14.50
CA ARG A 56 -6.73 2.76 14.95
C ARG A 56 -6.10 3.03 16.32
N GLY A 57 -6.23 2.09 17.26
CA GLY A 57 -5.58 2.16 18.58
C GLY A 57 -4.05 2.26 18.49
N GLN A 58 -3.42 1.35 17.75
CA GLN A 58 -1.97 1.36 17.53
C GLN A 58 -1.51 2.64 16.85
N ARG A 59 -2.27 3.13 15.87
CA ARG A 59 -1.96 4.38 15.16
C ARG A 59 -2.03 5.59 16.10
N ARG A 60 -3.05 5.68 16.96
CA ARG A 60 -3.15 6.72 18.00
C ARG A 60 -1.93 6.70 18.93
N GLN A 61 -1.47 5.51 19.32
CA GLN A 61 -0.26 5.37 20.13
C GLN A 61 0.99 5.88 19.41
N LEU A 62 1.21 5.50 18.14
CA LEU A 62 2.37 5.98 17.37
C LEU A 62 2.37 7.49 17.15
N VAL A 63 1.19 8.09 16.99
CA VAL A 63 1.03 9.55 16.90
C VAL A 63 1.36 10.22 18.24
N ALA A 64 0.88 9.66 19.36
CA ALA A 64 1.17 10.17 20.70
C ALA A 64 2.67 10.09 21.04
N GLU A 65 3.36 9.05 20.56
CA GLU A 65 4.80 8.87 20.71
C GLU A 65 5.63 9.74 19.74
N GLY A 66 4.99 10.52 18.86
CA GLY A 66 5.68 11.36 17.86
C GLY A 66 6.37 10.57 16.75
N LYS A 67 6.14 9.26 16.66
CA LYS A 67 6.70 8.37 15.62
C LYS A 67 5.94 8.47 14.30
N MET A 68 4.78 9.11 14.29
CA MET A 68 3.92 9.23 13.12
C MET A 68 3.13 10.54 13.13
N ARG A 69 2.78 11.03 11.93
CA ARG A 69 1.89 12.18 11.78
C ARG A 69 0.43 11.77 11.93
N ALA A 70 -0.34 12.58 12.64
CA ALA A 70 -1.79 12.45 12.68
C ALA A 70 -2.38 12.54 11.26
N PRO A 71 -3.46 11.78 10.95
CA PRO A 71 -4.08 11.87 9.64
C PRO A 71 -4.67 13.27 9.43
N LYS A 72 -4.48 13.84 8.23
CA LYS A 72 -5.07 15.13 7.88
C LYS A 72 -6.59 15.01 7.94
N GLY A 73 -7.23 15.88 8.72
CA GLY A 73 -8.68 15.85 8.93
C GLY A 73 -9.17 14.82 9.94
N GLY A 74 -8.28 14.07 10.61
CA GLY A 74 -8.66 13.08 11.62
C GLY A 74 -8.79 11.65 11.09
N GLU A 75 -8.99 10.73 12.04
CA GLU A 75 -9.17 9.30 11.79
C GLU A 75 -10.52 9.05 11.09
N SER A 76 -10.52 8.19 10.07
CA SER A 76 -11.74 7.84 9.32
C SER A 76 -12.46 6.66 9.95
N ILE A 77 -13.77 6.84 10.17
CA ILE A 77 -14.70 5.79 10.56
C ILE A 77 -15.80 5.71 9.51
N ILE A 78 -15.86 4.57 8.81
CA ILE A 78 -16.89 4.26 7.82
C ILE A 78 -17.87 3.29 8.46
N PHE A 79 -19.17 3.48 8.22
CA PHE A 79 -20.23 2.66 8.78
C PHE A 79 -21.48 2.69 7.89
N ALA A 80 -22.36 1.70 8.03
CA ALA A 80 -23.67 1.70 7.39
C ALA A 80 -24.68 2.51 8.21
N GLY A 81 -25.42 3.41 7.54
CA GLY A 81 -26.53 4.15 8.11
C GLY A 81 -27.81 3.31 8.19
N SER A 82 -28.83 3.84 8.88
CA SER A 82 -30.14 3.19 8.99
C SER A 82 -30.89 3.08 7.65
N ASP A 83 -30.48 3.86 6.65
CA ASP A 83 -30.97 3.84 5.27
C ASP A 83 -30.23 2.82 4.38
N GLY A 84 -29.28 2.06 4.95
CA GLY A 84 -28.44 1.10 4.24
C GLY A 84 -27.28 1.71 3.46
N ARG A 85 -27.14 3.05 3.43
CA ARG A 85 -26.05 3.73 2.72
C ARG A 85 -24.80 3.82 3.60
N ARG A 86 -23.64 4.00 2.97
CA ARG A 86 -22.35 4.11 3.64
C ARG A 86 -22.07 5.56 3.98
N TYR A 87 -21.70 5.79 5.23
CA TYR A 87 -21.34 7.09 5.76
C TYR A 87 -19.92 7.06 6.31
N GLU A 88 -19.25 8.20 6.23
CA GLU A 88 -17.94 8.42 6.84
C GLU A 88 -18.03 9.59 7.83
N LYS A 89 -17.49 9.38 9.03
CA LYS A 89 -17.19 10.46 9.97
C LYS A 89 -15.69 10.51 10.26
N ARG A 90 -15.22 11.69 10.67
CA ARG A 90 -13.82 11.91 11.05
C ARG A 90 -13.70 12.23 12.53
N VAL A 91 -12.71 11.63 13.18
CA VAL A 91 -12.42 11.87 14.60
C VAL A 91 -11.08 12.56 14.72
N ASP A 92 -11.07 13.76 15.30
CA ASP A 92 -9.82 14.51 15.49
C ASP A 92 -9.01 14.00 16.69
N ALA A 93 -7.80 14.54 16.89
CA ALA A 93 -6.92 14.13 17.98
C ALA A 93 -7.49 14.40 19.39
N LYS A 94 -8.56 15.20 19.52
CA LYS A 94 -9.27 15.48 20.77
C LYS A 94 -10.52 14.62 20.95
N GLY A 95 -10.78 13.67 20.03
CA GLY A 95 -11.96 12.82 20.05
C GLY A 95 -13.22 13.51 19.55
N ARG A 96 -13.13 14.69 18.90
CA ARG A 96 -14.30 15.37 18.34
C ARG A 96 -14.64 14.74 17.00
N GLU A 97 -15.90 14.35 16.86
CA GLU A 97 -16.43 13.76 15.63
C GLU A 97 -16.95 14.85 14.69
N SER A 98 -16.69 14.70 13.39
CA SER A 98 -17.37 15.47 12.35
C SER A 98 -18.79 14.96 12.13
N GLU A 99 -19.64 15.79 11.53
CA GLU A 99 -20.89 15.32 10.94
C GLU A 99 -20.61 14.17 9.95
N PRO A 100 -21.37 13.07 9.99
CA PRO A 100 -21.26 12.00 9.01
C PRO A 100 -21.59 12.48 7.59
N VAL A 101 -20.78 12.09 6.63
CA VAL A 101 -20.97 12.38 5.20
C VAL A 101 -21.31 11.08 4.47
N CYS A 102 -22.37 11.09 3.66
CA CYS A 102 -22.70 9.96 2.79
C CYS A 102 -21.59 9.78 1.74
N ILE A 103 -21.06 8.57 1.63
CA ILE A 103 -19.99 8.18 0.69
C ILE A 103 -20.44 7.07 -0.26
N GLU A 104 -21.75 6.82 -0.38
CA GLU A 104 -22.28 5.74 -1.23
C GLU A 104 -21.78 5.81 -2.67
N ASP A 105 -21.70 7.01 -3.24
CA ASP A 105 -21.21 7.24 -4.61
C ASP A 105 -19.70 6.94 -4.78
N GLU A 106 -18.96 6.76 -3.68
CA GLU A 106 -17.56 6.34 -3.70
C GLU A 106 -17.37 4.83 -3.60
N ILE A 107 -18.41 4.07 -3.18
CA ILE A 107 -18.32 2.62 -2.96
C ILE A 107 -18.17 1.90 -4.31
N PRO A 108 -17.02 1.23 -4.57
CA PRO A 108 -16.76 0.65 -5.88
C PRO A 108 -17.58 -0.61 -6.17
N PHE A 109 -17.88 -1.40 -5.14
CA PHE A 109 -18.59 -2.66 -5.19
C PHE A 109 -19.07 -3.08 -3.80
N GLU A 110 -19.97 -4.05 -3.75
CA GLU A 110 -20.39 -4.71 -2.52
C GLU A 110 -19.29 -5.64 -1.97
N ILE A 111 -19.15 -5.69 -0.65
CA ILE A 111 -18.19 -6.55 0.06
C ILE A 111 -18.93 -7.60 0.90
N PRO A 112 -18.32 -8.75 1.21
CA PRO A 112 -18.93 -9.78 2.06
C PRO A 112 -19.27 -9.28 3.46
N GLU A 113 -20.17 -10.00 4.13
CA GLU A 113 -20.42 -9.80 5.55
C GLU A 113 -19.15 -10.03 6.37
N GLY A 114 -18.92 -9.21 7.39
CA GLY A 114 -17.71 -9.27 8.22
C GLY A 114 -16.52 -8.49 7.64
N TRP A 115 -16.55 -8.09 6.37
CA TRP A 115 -15.59 -7.16 5.78
C TRP A 115 -15.95 -5.71 6.11
N GLU A 116 -14.95 -4.83 6.07
CA GLU A 116 -15.15 -3.40 6.29
C GLU A 116 -14.51 -2.56 5.18
N TRP A 117 -15.13 -1.42 4.88
CA TRP A 117 -14.47 -0.39 4.09
C TRP A 117 -13.58 0.47 5.00
N ALA A 118 -12.36 0.75 4.55
CA ALA A 118 -11.46 1.67 5.23
C ALA A 118 -10.86 2.67 4.23
N ARG A 119 -10.53 3.88 4.69
CA ARG A 119 -9.61 4.75 3.97
C ARG A 119 -8.20 4.18 4.11
N PHE A 120 -7.43 4.14 3.02
CA PHE A 120 -6.11 3.51 3.04
C PHE A 120 -5.16 4.15 4.06
N SER A 121 -5.34 5.44 4.38
CA SER A 121 -4.65 6.15 5.47
C SER A 121 -4.73 5.49 6.84
N THR A 122 -5.69 4.60 7.06
CA THR A 122 -5.79 3.82 8.29
C THR A 122 -4.74 2.71 8.34
N LEU A 123 -4.36 2.15 7.18
CA LEU A 123 -3.45 1.00 7.07
C LEU A 123 -2.01 1.40 6.75
N ILE A 124 -1.76 2.56 6.14
CA ILE A 124 -0.43 2.96 5.68
C ILE A 124 -0.03 4.36 6.17
N ASP A 125 1.27 4.60 6.26
CA ASP A 125 1.87 5.94 6.29
C ASP A 125 2.63 6.23 4.99
N LEU A 126 2.74 7.50 4.61
CA LEU A 126 3.46 7.92 3.39
C LEU A 126 4.71 8.72 3.73
N ALA A 127 5.83 8.39 3.08
CA ALA A 127 7.05 9.16 3.20
C ALA A 127 7.55 9.71 1.85
N PRO A 128 8.02 10.98 1.82
CA PRO A 128 8.56 11.60 0.63
C PRO A 128 9.96 11.08 0.31
N GLY A 129 10.35 11.18 -0.97
CA GLY A 129 11.71 10.89 -1.40
C GLY A 129 12.66 12.09 -1.32
N THR A 130 13.95 11.81 -1.39
CA THR A 130 15.02 12.79 -1.25
C THR A 130 15.27 13.56 -2.56
N SER A 131 15.31 14.88 -2.46
CA SER A 131 15.77 15.76 -3.55
C SER A 131 17.28 16.00 -3.43
N TYR A 132 17.98 16.07 -4.55
CA TYR A 132 19.41 16.31 -4.61
C TYR A 132 19.78 17.01 -5.93
N LYS A 133 20.95 17.65 -5.95
CA LYS A 133 21.54 18.33 -7.10
C LYS A 133 22.63 17.45 -7.72
N LYS A 134 22.92 17.69 -9.00
CA LYS A 134 23.90 16.91 -9.77
C LYS A 134 25.30 16.88 -9.13
N HIS A 135 25.74 17.96 -8.47
CA HIS A 135 27.06 18.03 -7.84
C HIS A 135 27.15 17.31 -6.49
N GLU A 136 26.02 16.87 -5.91
CA GLU A 136 25.98 16.09 -4.67
C GLU A 136 26.10 14.58 -4.94
N VAL A 137 26.07 14.18 -6.22
CA VAL A 137 26.17 12.78 -6.62
C VAL A 137 27.61 12.30 -6.47
N THR A 138 27.76 11.18 -5.78
CA THR A 138 29.03 10.51 -5.50
C THR A 138 29.08 9.14 -6.19
N SER A 139 30.23 8.47 -6.15
CA SER A 139 30.38 7.10 -6.65
C SER A 139 30.01 6.02 -5.64
N GLN A 140 29.94 6.36 -4.34
CA GLN A 140 29.67 5.48 -3.21
C GLN A 140 28.94 6.27 -2.11
N GLY A 141 28.20 5.57 -1.26
CA GLY A 141 27.47 6.17 -0.14
C GLY A 141 26.05 5.64 -0.04
N ILE A 142 25.08 6.53 0.12
CA ILE A 142 23.66 6.21 0.21
C ILE A 142 23.09 6.03 -1.20
N ARG A 143 22.62 4.84 -1.52
CA ARG A 143 21.95 4.53 -2.78
C ARG A 143 20.60 5.22 -2.87
N ILE A 144 20.31 5.82 -4.02
CA ILE A 144 19.04 6.50 -4.31
C ILE A 144 18.24 5.72 -5.35
N LEU A 145 17.20 5.02 -4.90
CA LEU A 145 16.27 4.33 -5.79
C LEU A 145 15.42 5.34 -6.56
N ARG A 146 15.25 5.09 -7.86
CA ARG A 146 14.44 5.89 -8.80
C ARG A 146 13.42 4.99 -9.48
N GLY A 147 12.51 5.57 -10.26
CA GLY A 147 11.48 4.80 -10.98
C GLY A 147 12.03 3.70 -11.90
N GLY A 148 13.26 3.84 -12.40
CA GLY A 148 13.94 2.80 -13.19
C GLY A 148 14.33 1.55 -12.40
N ASN A 149 14.45 1.64 -11.08
CA ASN A 149 14.75 0.49 -10.21
C ASN A 149 13.53 -0.41 -9.97
N ILE A 150 12.33 0.02 -10.38
CA ILE A 150 11.09 -0.74 -10.18
C ILE A 150 10.78 -1.54 -11.45
N LEU A 151 10.97 -2.86 -11.38
CA LEU A 151 10.70 -3.79 -12.50
C LEU A 151 9.19 -3.98 -12.73
N GLU A 152 8.79 -4.53 -13.88
CA GLU A 152 7.37 -4.64 -14.27
C GLU A 152 6.54 -5.54 -13.35
N ASN A 153 7.15 -6.60 -12.84
CA ASN A 153 6.59 -7.46 -11.79
C ASN A 153 6.57 -6.77 -10.39
N GLY A 154 7.18 -5.59 -10.27
CA GLY A 154 7.30 -4.82 -9.05
C GLY A 154 8.40 -5.28 -8.09
N SER A 155 9.32 -6.16 -8.52
CA SER A 155 10.58 -6.35 -7.78
C SER A 155 11.50 -5.14 -7.97
N LEU A 156 12.47 -5.01 -7.07
CA LEU A 156 13.46 -3.94 -7.10
C LEU A 156 14.79 -4.46 -7.64
N THR A 157 15.35 -3.73 -8.60
CA THR A 157 16.70 -3.96 -9.10
C THR A 157 17.66 -2.89 -8.60
N ILE A 158 18.89 -3.30 -8.33
CA ILE A 158 19.99 -2.41 -7.95
C ILE A 158 21.16 -2.63 -8.91
N GLY A 159 21.79 -1.53 -9.31
CA GLY A 159 22.87 -1.52 -10.30
C GLY A 159 24.13 -0.81 -9.81
N THR A 160 25.23 -0.96 -10.53
CA THR A 160 26.46 -0.18 -10.27
C THR A 160 26.37 1.25 -10.78
N ASP A 161 25.42 1.54 -11.67
CA ASP A 161 25.09 2.85 -12.25
C ASP A 161 23.98 3.60 -11.49
N ASP A 162 23.58 3.09 -10.33
CA ASP A 162 22.66 3.78 -9.44
C ASP A 162 23.25 5.12 -8.96
N VAL A 163 22.37 6.03 -8.55
CA VAL A 163 22.80 7.30 -7.97
C VAL A 163 23.17 7.07 -6.52
N PHE A 164 24.33 7.58 -6.10
CA PHE A 164 24.76 7.61 -4.72
C PHE A 164 24.91 9.06 -4.24
N LEU A 165 24.61 9.28 -2.96
CA LEU A 165 24.91 10.52 -2.24
C LEU A 165 25.85 10.23 -1.09
N ASP A 166 26.52 11.25 -0.57
CA ASP A 166 27.34 11.13 0.63
C ASP A 166 26.51 10.68 1.86
N TYR A 167 27.16 10.03 2.84
CA TYR A 167 26.51 9.58 4.07
C TYR A 167 25.94 10.73 4.91
N GLY A 168 26.36 11.97 4.70
CA GLY A 168 25.74 13.17 5.29
C GLY A 168 24.32 13.47 4.77
N HIS A 169 23.91 12.88 3.64
CA HIS A 169 22.60 13.11 3.01
C HIS A 169 21.50 12.12 3.46
N VAL A 170 21.69 11.43 4.59
CA VAL A 170 20.65 10.53 5.13
C VAL A 170 19.39 11.33 5.46
N VAL A 171 18.28 10.92 4.84
CA VAL A 171 16.95 11.38 5.21
C VAL A 171 16.21 10.20 5.85
N PRO A 172 16.06 10.15 7.20
CA PRO A 172 15.52 8.99 7.89
C PRO A 172 14.16 8.51 7.38
N SER A 173 13.26 9.45 7.00
CA SER A 173 11.95 9.11 6.47
C SER A 173 11.98 8.51 5.07
N ALA A 174 13.03 8.77 4.28
CA ALA A 174 13.15 8.30 2.91
C ALA A 174 13.90 6.96 2.79
N GLN A 175 14.49 6.47 3.88
CA GLN A 175 15.15 5.16 3.94
C GLN A 175 14.12 4.05 3.78
N VAL A 176 14.44 3.09 2.90
CA VAL A 176 13.58 1.95 2.64
C VAL A 176 13.69 0.92 3.77
N GLN A 177 12.58 0.29 4.10
CA GLN A 177 12.49 -0.77 5.09
C GLN A 177 11.87 -2.00 4.44
N VAL A 178 12.21 -3.19 4.93
CA VAL A 178 11.54 -4.42 4.51
C VAL A 178 10.04 -4.27 4.78
N GLY A 179 9.24 -4.60 3.77
CA GLY A 179 7.79 -4.44 3.80
C GLY A 179 7.25 -3.13 3.24
N ASP A 180 8.12 -2.15 2.95
CA ASP A 180 7.70 -0.93 2.27
C ASP A 180 7.21 -1.22 0.85
N VAL A 181 6.16 -0.50 0.43
CA VAL A 181 5.76 -0.40 -0.98
C VAL A 181 6.22 0.95 -1.51
N LEU A 182 7.13 0.93 -2.49
CA LEU A 182 7.52 2.10 -3.25
C LEU A 182 6.51 2.34 -4.37
N TYR A 183 6.18 3.57 -4.71
CA TYR A 183 5.46 3.85 -5.94
C TYR A 183 5.96 5.09 -6.65
N VAL A 184 5.86 5.08 -7.98
CA VAL A 184 6.23 6.22 -8.82
C VAL A 184 5.20 7.33 -8.66
N ALA A 185 5.55 8.41 -7.96
CA ALA A 185 4.64 9.51 -7.68
C ALA A 185 4.72 10.65 -8.69
N SER A 186 5.82 10.76 -9.44
CA SER A 186 6.00 11.78 -10.47
C SER A 186 6.69 11.19 -11.70
N THR A 187 6.08 11.33 -12.87
CA THR A 187 6.68 10.94 -14.15
C THR A 187 5.89 11.52 -15.33
N GLY A 188 6.56 11.73 -16.47
CA GLY A 188 5.90 12.04 -17.74
C GLY A 188 5.15 10.85 -18.35
N SER A 189 5.46 9.61 -17.92
CA SER A 189 4.84 8.41 -18.49
C SER A 189 3.58 7.98 -17.74
N LYS A 190 2.43 7.99 -18.43
CA LYS A 190 1.15 7.47 -17.89
C LYS A 190 1.15 5.96 -17.62
N LYS A 191 2.06 5.20 -18.25
CA LYS A 191 2.21 3.76 -17.97
C LYS A 191 2.88 3.53 -16.61
N VAL A 192 3.87 4.37 -16.30
CA VAL A 192 4.75 4.20 -15.13
C VAL A 192 4.20 4.91 -13.89
N ILE A 193 3.38 5.96 -14.03
CA ILE A 193 2.78 6.66 -12.89
C ILE A 193 2.03 5.68 -11.97
N GLY A 194 2.26 5.80 -10.66
CA GLY A 194 1.71 4.94 -9.62
C GLY A 194 2.18 3.49 -9.68
N LYS A 195 3.18 3.14 -10.49
CA LYS A 195 3.70 1.76 -10.55
C LYS A 195 4.29 1.38 -9.18
N PRO A 196 3.83 0.30 -8.54
CA PRO A 196 4.34 -0.13 -7.25
C PRO A 196 5.61 -0.97 -7.40
N GLY A 197 6.49 -0.93 -6.40
CA GLY A 197 7.62 -1.81 -6.20
C GLY A 197 7.69 -2.22 -4.73
N PHE A 198 8.09 -3.45 -4.43
CA PHE A 198 8.10 -3.97 -3.07
C PHE A 198 9.51 -4.16 -2.54
N VAL A 199 9.75 -3.74 -1.30
CA VAL A 199 11.02 -3.94 -0.60
C VAL A 199 10.95 -5.24 0.20
N SER A 200 11.41 -6.33 -0.39
CA SER A 200 11.32 -7.68 0.19
C SER A 200 12.49 -8.08 1.06
N ARG A 201 13.62 -7.40 0.91
CA ARG A 201 14.88 -7.71 1.60
C ARG A 201 15.51 -6.45 2.14
N GLU A 202 16.38 -6.61 3.14
CA GLU A 202 17.14 -5.50 3.68
C GLU A 202 17.99 -4.84 2.58
N MET A 203 17.91 -3.51 2.50
CA MET A 203 18.69 -2.71 1.55
C MET A 203 19.46 -1.64 2.34
N PRO A 204 20.65 -1.98 2.89
CA PRO A 204 21.40 -1.06 3.72
C PRO A 204 21.78 0.21 2.94
N ASN A 205 21.80 1.34 3.64
CA ASN A 205 22.15 2.66 3.07
C ASN A 205 21.36 2.98 1.79
N THR A 206 20.06 2.69 1.76
CA THR A 206 19.22 2.88 0.58
C THR A 206 18.02 3.76 0.92
N GLN A 207 17.82 4.81 0.14
CA GLN A 207 16.63 5.66 0.20
C GLN A 207 16.03 5.88 -1.18
N ILE A 208 14.82 6.43 -1.21
CA ILE A 208 14.15 6.78 -2.47
C ILE A 208 14.44 8.21 -2.91
N GLY A 209 14.50 8.44 -4.23
CA GLY A 209 14.60 9.76 -4.83
C GLY A 209 13.26 10.50 -4.88
N ALA A 210 13.31 11.81 -5.13
CA ALA A 210 12.17 12.75 -5.04
C ALA A 210 10.90 12.36 -5.82
N PHE A 211 11.02 11.55 -6.87
CA PHE A 211 9.90 11.12 -7.72
C PHE A 211 9.24 9.81 -7.30
N LEU A 212 9.77 9.16 -6.27
CA LEU A 212 9.14 8.03 -5.62
C LEU A 212 8.49 8.47 -4.30
N ARG A 213 7.62 7.61 -3.78
CA ARG A 213 7.07 7.68 -2.43
C ARG A 213 7.16 6.31 -1.80
N ILE A 214 7.37 6.27 -0.49
CA ILE A 214 7.19 5.07 0.32
C ILE A 214 5.75 5.09 0.83
N ALA A 215 5.05 3.99 0.67
CA ALA A 215 3.89 3.62 1.45
C ALA A 215 4.31 2.52 2.42
N ARG A 216 4.28 2.83 3.71
CA ARG A 216 4.69 1.93 4.79
C ARG A 216 3.45 1.35 5.46
N PRO A 217 3.16 0.06 5.29
CA PRO A 217 2.09 -0.60 6.01
C PRO A 217 2.31 -0.56 7.52
N LEU A 218 1.25 -0.25 8.26
CA LEU A 218 1.21 -0.22 9.72
C LEU A 218 0.59 -1.49 10.28
N ALA A 219 -0.22 -2.16 9.47
CA ALA A 219 -0.86 -3.43 9.71
C ALA A 219 -1.20 -4.08 8.37
N CYS A 220 -1.51 -5.38 8.39
CA CYS A 220 -2.00 -6.11 7.22
C CYS A 220 -1.09 -5.92 6.00
N GLN A 221 0.21 -6.11 6.17
CA GLN A 221 1.20 -5.73 5.17
C GLN A 221 0.98 -6.45 3.83
N GLY A 222 0.77 -7.77 3.86
CA GLY A 222 0.43 -8.55 2.66
C GLY A 222 -0.82 -8.01 1.96
N TRP A 223 -1.84 -7.62 2.74
CA TRP A 223 -3.06 -7.05 2.18
C TRP A 223 -2.81 -5.69 1.51
N CYS A 224 -2.05 -4.81 2.16
CA CYS A 224 -1.63 -3.54 1.56
C CYS A 224 -0.90 -3.76 0.23
N TRP A 225 -0.01 -4.76 0.19
CA TRP A 225 0.67 -5.17 -1.03
C TRP A 225 -0.33 -5.59 -2.12
N LEU A 226 -1.28 -6.48 -1.79
CA LEU A 226 -2.33 -6.92 -2.73
C LEU A 226 -3.12 -5.72 -3.29
N ILE A 227 -3.51 -4.77 -2.45
CA ILE A 227 -4.19 -3.54 -2.86
C ILE A 227 -3.36 -2.75 -3.88
N PHE A 228 -2.06 -2.52 -3.64
CA PHE A 228 -1.20 -1.79 -4.57
C PHE A 228 -1.06 -2.47 -5.95
N PHE A 229 -1.19 -3.79 -6.02
CA PHE A 229 -1.15 -4.53 -7.28
C PHE A 229 -2.52 -4.73 -7.93
N SER A 230 -3.60 -4.51 -7.19
CA SER A 230 -4.97 -4.60 -7.70
C SER A 230 -5.31 -3.51 -8.72
N ASP A 231 -6.29 -3.78 -9.57
CA ASP A 231 -6.84 -2.76 -10.47
C ASP A 231 -7.64 -1.69 -9.72
N LEU A 232 -8.09 -1.94 -8.47
CA LEU A 232 -8.73 -0.95 -7.59
C LEU A 232 -7.81 0.27 -7.40
N TYR A 233 -6.55 0.04 -7.00
CA TYR A 233 -5.55 1.10 -6.89
C TYR A 233 -5.12 1.64 -8.26
N ARG A 234 -4.72 0.75 -9.18
CA ARG A 234 -4.11 1.17 -10.45
C ARG A 234 -5.07 1.99 -11.31
N SER A 235 -6.36 1.65 -11.35
CA SER A 235 -7.38 2.41 -12.09
C SER A 235 -7.61 3.79 -11.49
N ARG A 236 -7.72 3.89 -10.15
CA ARG A 236 -7.93 5.15 -9.44
C ARG A 236 -6.78 6.13 -9.67
N ILE A 237 -5.54 5.66 -9.58
CA ILE A 237 -4.37 6.52 -9.86
C ILE A 237 -4.37 7.02 -11.31
N ARG A 238 -4.69 6.16 -12.29
CA ARG A 238 -4.76 6.57 -13.71
C ARG A 238 -5.80 7.66 -13.94
N VAL A 239 -6.98 7.53 -13.34
CA VAL A 239 -8.07 8.51 -13.49
C VAL A 239 -7.70 9.86 -12.85
N LEU A 240 -7.18 9.84 -11.63
CA LEU A 240 -6.85 11.06 -10.87
C LEU A 240 -5.58 11.77 -11.35
N SER A 241 -4.70 11.07 -12.07
CA SER A 241 -3.41 11.60 -12.55
C SER A 241 -3.47 12.06 -14.00
N THR A 242 -4.62 12.55 -14.47
CA THR A 242 -4.83 13.03 -15.84
C THR A 242 -4.32 14.46 -16.04
N GLY A 243 -3.00 14.62 -16.20
CA GLY A 243 -2.34 15.88 -16.59
C GLY A 243 -1.68 15.79 -17.98
N THR A 244 -1.30 16.95 -18.56
CA THR A 244 -0.72 17.05 -19.91
C THR A 244 0.80 17.02 -19.96
N ASN A 245 1.53 17.46 -18.92
CA ASN A 245 3.01 17.58 -18.93
C ASN A 245 3.74 16.67 -17.93
N ILE A 246 3.45 16.77 -16.63
CA ILE A 246 3.97 15.86 -15.59
C ILE A 246 2.80 15.40 -14.76
N ASN A 247 2.63 14.08 -14.67
CA ASN A 247 1.59 13.50 -13.83
C ASN A 247 2.15 13.36 -12.41
N ASN A 248 1.42 13.90 -11.43
CA ASN A 248 1.79 13.84 -10.02
C ASN A 248 0.69 13.12 -9.23
N VAL A 249 1.04 12.04 -8.56
CA VAL A 249 0.18 11.37 -7.58
C VAL A 249 0.23 12.18 -6.29
N LYS A 250 -0.86 12.88 -5.97
CA LYS A 250 -1.01 13.54 -4.67
C LYS A 250 -1.13 12.48 -3.57
N GLU A 251 -0.60 12.76 -2.39
CA GLU A 251 -0.74 11.88 -1.21
C GLU A 251 -2.21 11.55 -0.94
N SER A 252 -3.10 12.52 -1.07
CA SER A 252 -4.54 12.35 -0.87
C SER A 252 -5.17 11.34 -1.82
N TYR A 253 -4.61 11.11 -3.01
CA TYR A 253 -5.14 10.12 -3.96
C TYR A 253 -4.94 8.70 -3.46
N VAL A 254 -3.84 8.45 -2.74
CA VAL A 254 -3.51 7.15 -2.14
C VAL A 254 -4.16 7.03 -0.77
N LEU A 255 -4.00 8.03 0.09
CA LEU A 255 -4.49 8.01 1.47
C LEU A 255 -6.02 7.94 1.57
N ASN A 256 -6.76 8.56 0.63
CA ASN A 256 -8.22 8.53 0.62
C ASN A 256 -8.80 7.38 -0.22
N LEU A 257 -7.98 6.50 -0.79
CA LEU A 257 -8.48 5.32 -1.50
C LEU A 257 -9.34 4.49 -0.53
N LEU A 258 -10.55 4.14 -0.95
CA LEU A 258 -11.36 3.15 -0.24
C LEU A 258 -10.79 1.77 -0.53
N VAL A 259 -10.42 1.06 0.53
CA VAL A 259 -9.89 -0.29 0.47
C VAL A 259 -10.81 -1.23 1.24
N PRO A 260 -11.18 -2.39 0.65
CA PRO A 260 -11.93 -3.40 1.38
C PRO A 260 -10.96 -4.11 2.32
N LEU A 261 -11.36 -4.35 3.56
CA LEU A 261 -10.56 -5.05 4.55
C LEU A 261 -11.29 -6.34 4.99
N PRO A 262 -10.76 -7.52 4.64
CA PRO A 262 -11.23 -8.79 5.18
C PRO A 262 -10.86 -8.96 6.66
N PRO A 263 -11.57 -9.84 7.38
CA PRO A 263 -11.08 -10.48 8.60
C PRO A 263 -9.63 -10.95 8.48
N LEU A 264 -8.87 -10.86 9.57
CA LEU A 264 -7.47 -11.29 9.57
C LEU A 264 -7.28 -12.78 9.23
N PRO A 265 -8.12 -13.73 9.71
CA PRO A 265 -8.00 -15.13 9.31
C PRO A 265 -8.25 -15.32 7.80
N GLU A 266 -9.20 -14.60 7.22
CA GLU A 266 -9.46 -14.67 5.78
C GLU A 266 -8.31 -14.09 4.95
N GLN A 267 -7.68 -13.00 5.40
CA GLN A 267 -6.44 -12.51 4.76
C GLN A 267 -5.41 -13.64 4.63
N ARG A 268 -5.20 -14.42 5.69
CA ARG A 268 -4.27 -15.57 5.67
C ARG A 268 -4.70 -16.63 4.66
N ARG A 269 -5.98 -17.02 4.66
CA ARG A 269 -6.52 -17.99 3.69
C ARG A 269 -6.33 -17.53 2.23
N ILE A 270 -6.49 -16.22 1.97
CA ILE A 270 -6.21 -15.62 0.66
C ILE A 270 -4.73 -15.80 0.29
N PHE A 271 -3.79 -15.50 1.19
CA PHE A 271 -2.36 -15.67 0.91
C PHE A 271 -1.95 -17.14 0.74
N GLU A 272 -2.45 -18.04 1.58
CA GLU A 272 -2.25 -19.48 1.44
C GLU A 272 -2.73 -19.98 0.08
N TRP A 273 -3.89 -19.51 -0.38
CA TRP A 273 -4.41 -19.87 -1.69
C TRP A 273 -3.52 -19.37 -2.84
N LEU A 274 -3.04 -18.12 -2.74
CA LEU A 274 -2.10 -17.54 -3.72
C LEU A 274 -0.78 -18.30 -3.74
N GLU A 275 -0.32 -18.81 -2.60
CA GLU A 275 0.85 -19.69 -2.51
C GLU A 275 0.59 -21.10 -3.06
N MET A 276 -0.58 -21.68 -2.88
CA MET A 276 -0.88 -22.99 -3.48
C MET A 276 -0.84 -22.93 -5.01
N LEU A 277 -1.31 -21.82 -5.60
CA LEU A 277 -1.17 -21.58 -7.04
C LEU A 277 0.29 -21.60 -7.52
N ARG A 278 1.26 -21.21 -6.68
CA ARG A 278 2.70 -21.31 -6.97
C ARG A 278 3.08 -22.77 -7.18
N ASN A 279 2.84 -23.59 -6.17
CA ASN A 279 3.39 -24.94 -6.09
C ASN A 279 2.76 -25.93 -7.07
N THR A 280 1.63 -25.57 -7.70
CA THR A 280 0.94 -26.45 -8.67
C THR A 280 1.47 -26.26 -10.10
N ASN A 281 2.30 -25.24 -10.34
CA ASN A 281 2.87 -24.93 -11.66
C ASN A 281 4.39 -25.20 -11.75
N ASP A 282 4.97 -25.81 -10.72
CA ASP A 282 6.32 -26.42 -10.71
C ASP A 282 6.23 -27.93 -11.03
#